data_AF-A0A1A8EG92-F1
#
_entry.id   AF-A0A1A8EG92-F1
#
_cell.length_a   1.000
_cell.length_b   1.000
_cell.length_c   1.000
_cell.angle_alpha   90.00
_cell.angle_beta   90.00
_cell.angle_gamma   90.00
#
_symmetry.space_group_name_H-M   'P 1'
#
loop_
_entity.id
_entity.type
_entity.pdbx_description
1 polymer ?
#
loop_
_entity_poly.entity_id
_entity_poly.type
_entity_poly.pdbx_seq_one_letter_code
_entity_poly.pdbx_strand_id
1 'polypeptide(L)'
;KVSLAYDHLVVATSLQCYVYNSRNWNTPLIFDLKEGTVSLILQAEKYILLVDGSGLYTFSYDGRLISSPKFPGMRADLLNAQSVSLSNDTVAIRDQNEEKVILFFDIMSGKSVGDGKPVTHKLEVVEIALDQCGPSSERKIAFIDKNRDLYLTSVRHLRKEPKVCKIGSMVHSMAWNDSANILCGIQDHQFTVWYDPGVVFTDKELLPKILYIKDGSEFSRAPHILSYVGTKVTLRQGDGSLVYSSVPAYPAILHEYSAAARWEDALHLCRFAKDRCLWACLAGMAMANRELSTAEMAYAALGELPRVQYINFIREQPSRESSLAHMLMFSGQIQEAESTLLQAGLIYQAIQMNIDLFNWERALELAVKHKTHVDTVLAYREKFLQKFGRKETNKRFLQYSEGVEVDWEKIQAKIEMELCKEREKAANNPVRSSVAARR
;
A
#
# COMPACT_ATOMS: atom_id res chain seq x y z
N LYS A 1 7.34 17.23 -29.18
CA LYS A 1 6.74 16.02 -28.54
C LYS A 1 5.24 16.22 -28.40
N VAL A 2 4.45 15.14 -28.35
CA VAL A 2 2.98 15.19 -28.20
C VAL A 2 2.54 14.17 -27.15
N SER A 3 1.52 14.51 -26.37
CA SER A 3 0.85 13.59 -25.43
C SER A 3 -0.65 13.91 -25.38
N LEU A 4 -1.50 12.88 -25.35
CA LEU A 4 -2.96 12.99 -25.23
C LEU A 4 -3.43 12.17 -24.03
N ALA A 5 -3.96 12.82 -23.00
CA ALA A 5 -4.50 12.17 -21.81
C ALA A 5 -5.39 13.15 -21.04
N TYR A 6 -6.26 12.65 -20.17
CA TYR A 6 -7.10 13.47 -19.28
C TYR A 6 -7.82 14.63 -19.99
N ASP A 7 -8.42 14.35 -21.15
CA ASP A 7 -9.11 15.34 -22.01
C ASP A 7 -8.23 16.48 -22.56
N HIS A 8 -6.90 16.36 -22.52
CA HIS A 8 -5.97 17.37 -23.02
C HIS A 8 -4.93 16.79 -24.00
N LEU A 9 -4.69 17.53 -25.08
CA LEU A 9 -3.55 17.31 -25.98
C LEU A 9 -2.47 18.35 -25.67
N VAL A 10 -1.30 17.87 -25.28
CA VAL A 10 -0.12 18.70 -25.02
C VAL A 10 0.85 18.53 -26.18
N VAL A 11 1.20 19.62 -26.84
CA VAL A 11 2.12 19.67 -27.98
C VAL A 11 3.28 20.60 -27.63
N ALA A 12 4.46 20.05 -27.41
CA ALA A 12 5.69 20.81 -27.23
C ALA A 12 6.44 20.92 -28.56
N THR A 13 6.61 22.15 -29.05
CA THR A 13 7.48 22.49 -30.18
C THR A 13 8.88 22.84 -29.68
N SER A 14 9.72 23.42 -30.54
CA SER A 14 11.06 23.87 -30.15
C SER A 14 11.07 25.15 -29.31
N LEU A 15 9.97 25.90 -29.26
CA LEU A 15 9.91 27.19 -28.55
C LEU A 15 8.70 27.33 -27.65
N GLN A 16 7.63 26.59 -27.93
CA GLN A 16 6.33 26.78 -27.28
C GLN A 16 5.68 25.46 -26.92
N CYS A 17 4.91 25.47 -25.85
CA CYS A 17 4.02 24.40 -25.48
C CYS A 17 2.58 24.85 -25.72
N TYR A 18 1.81 23.99 -26.40
CA TYR A 18 0.40 24.18 -26.67
C TYR A 18 -0.39 23.16 -25.86
N VAL A 19 -1.39 23.61 -25.13
CA VAL A 19 -2.31 22.75 -24.38
C VAL A 19 -3.71 22.95 -24.97
N TYR A 20 -4.20 21.93 -25.65
CA TYR A 20 -5.55 21.91 -26.22
C TYR A 20 -6.49 21.16 -25.28
N ASN A 21 -7.68 21.70 -25.06
CA ASN A 21 -8.76 20.98 -24.43
C ASN A 21 -9.52 20.18 -25.49
N SER A 22 -9.78 18.91 -25.25
CA SER A 22 -10.48 18.02 -26.20
C SER A 22 -11.91 18.47 -26.55
N ARG A 23 -12.53 19.32 -25.71
CA ARG A 23 -13.83 19.93 -25.97
C ARG A 23 -13.75 21.16 -26.87
N ASN A 24 -12.57 21.79 -26.97
CA ASN A 24 -12.36 22.97 -27.81
C ASN A 24 -10.90 23.02 -28.33
N TRP A 25 -10.71 22.56 -29.56
CA TRP A 25 -9.42 22.51 -30.24
C TRP A 25 -8.97 23.83 -30.87
N ASN A 26 -9.86 24.84 -30.95
CA ASN A 26 -9.59 26.05 -31.72
C ASN A 26 -8.75 27.08 -30.95
N THR A 27 -8.78 27.03 -29.62
CA THR A 27 -8.12 28.03 -28.75
C THR A 27 -7.20 27.32 -27.76
N PRO A 28 -6.04 26.81 -28.20
CA PRO A 28 -5.06 26.26 -27.28
C PRO A 28 -4.54 27.34 -26.35
N LEU A 29 -4.24 26.94 -25.13
CA LEU A 29 -3.33 27.72 -24.30
C LEU A 29 -1.91 27.55 -24.82
N ILE A 30 -1.16 28.65 -24.91
CA ILE A 30 0.21 28.65 -25.40
C ILE A 30 1.11 29.30 -24.36
N PHE A 31 2.24 28.68 -24.04
CA PHE A 31 3.29 29.29 -23.23
C PHE A 31 4.67 28.96 -23.80
N ASP A 32 5.62 29.88 -23.57
CA ASP A 32 6.98 29.73 -24.08
C ASP A 32 7.78 28.74 -23.22
N LEU A 33 8.57 27.92 -23.91
CA LEU A 33 9.52 27.00 -23.29
C LEU A 33 10.84 27.72 -23.06
N LYS A 34 11.41 27.57 -21.86
CA LYS A 34 12.70 28.20 -21.52
C LYS A 34 13.87 27.57 -22.27
N GLU A 35 13.80 26.26 -22.52
CA GLU A 35 14.79 25.52 -23.32
C GLU A 35 14.09 24.71 -24.43
N GLY A 36 14.78 24.59 -25.57
CA GLY A 36 14.12 24.33 -26.84
C GLY A 36 13.86 22.87 -27.20
N THR A 37 14.15 21.88 -26.33
CA THR A 37 13.89 20.47 -26.66
C THR A 37 13.33 19.69 -25.48
N VAL A 38 12.00 19.59 -25.43
CA VAL A 38 11.29 18.70 -24.51
C VAL A 38 11.54 17.24 -24.91
N SER A 39 12.11 16.45 -24.01
CA SER A 39 12.43 15.03 -24.19
C SER A 39 11.26 14.11 -23.78
N LEU A 40 10.49 14.51 -22.76
CA LEU A 40 9.38 13.73 -22.19
C LEU A 40 8.20 14.64 -21.82
N ILE A 41 6.98 14.14 -22.05
CA ILE A 41 5.73 14.74 -21.57
C ILE A 41 4.96 13.64 -20.82
N LEU A 42 4.72 13.84 -19.53
CA LEU A 42 3.78 13.02 -18.74
C LEU A 42 2.58 13.86 -18.35
N GLN A 43 1.42 13.23 -18.24
CA GLN A 43 0.17 13.88 -17.85
C GLN A 43 -0.45 13.12 -16.69
N ALA A 44 -1.04 13.87 -15.77
CA ALA A 44 -1.96 13.41 -14.73
C ALA A 44 -3.24 14.25 -14.83
N GLU A 45 -4.28 13.90 -14.08
CA GLU A 45 -5.58 14.58 -14.16
C GLU A 45 -5.50 16.10 -13.95
N LYS A 46 -4.57 16.56 -13.10
CA LYS A 46 -4.43 17.99 -12.74
C LYS A 46 -3.22 18.68 -13.36
N TYR A 47 -2.22 17.93 -13.78
CA TYR A 47 -0.89 18.47 -14.08
C TYR A 47 -0.24 17.83 -15.29
N ILE A 48 0.65 18.59 -15.91
CA ILE A 48 1.55 18.18 -16.99
C ILE A 48 2.97 18.26 -16.45
N LEU A 49 3.77 17.22 -16.67
CA LEU A 49 5.21 17.24 -16.41
C LEU A 49 5.95 17.30 -17.74
N LEU A 50 6.76 18.34 -17.92
CA LEU A 50 7.68 18.49 -19.04
C LEU A 50 9.10 18.25 -18.55
N VAL A 51 9.86 17.47 -19.32
CA VAL A 51 11.30 17.27 -19.09
C VAL A 51 12.07 17.76 -20.30
N ASP A 52 13.13 18.52 -20.05
CA ASP A 52 14.11 18.93 -21.05
C ASP A 52 15.54 18.58 -20.56
N GLY A 53 16.56 19.08 -21.25
CA GLY A 53 17.96 18.82 -20.88
C GLY A 53 18.39 19.43 -19.54
N SER A 54 17.69 20.47 -19.07
CA SER A 54 18.04 21.20 -17.84
C SER A 54 17.29 20.72 -16.61
N GLY A 55 16.09 20.17 -16.78
CA GLY A 55 15.30 19.76 -15.63
C GLY A 55 13.90 19.27 -15.95
N LEU A 56 13.10 19.21 -14.86
CA LEU A 56 11.70 18.86 -14.89
C LEU A 56 10.86 20.06 -14.45
N TYR A 57 9.69 20.21 -15.06
CA TYR A 57 8.79 21.32 -14.84
C TYR A 57 7.36 20.82 -14.80
N THR A 58 6.68 21.04 -13.67
CA THR A 58 5.28 20.68 -13.50
C THR A 58 4.41 21.91 -13.75
N PHE A 59 3.46 21.79 -14.68
CA PHE A 59 2.53 22.83 -15.07
C PHE A 59 1.09 22.40 -14.78
N SER A 60 0.20 23.35 -14.49
CA SER A 60 -1.25 23.11 -14.65
C SER A 60 -1.64 23.13 -16.13
N TYR A 61 -2.82 22.62 -16.46
CA TYR A 61 -3.38 22.73 -17.82
C TYR A 61 -3.63 24.18 -18.25
N ASP A 62 -3.73 25.11 -17.30
CA ASP A 62 -3.77 26.56 -17.53
C ASP A 62 -2.37 27.19 -17.72
N GLY A 63 -1.32 26.36 -17.91
CA GLY A 63 0.04 26.79 -18.28
C GLY A 63 0.81 27.49 -17.17
N ARG A 64 0.30 27.46 -15.94
CA ARG A 64 1.01 27.98 -14.77
C ARG A 64 2.06 26.97 -14.34
N LEU A 65 3.32 27.42 -14.24
CA LEU A 65 4.37 26.64 -13.60
C LEU A 65 4.05 26.47 -12.11
N ILE A 66 3.92 25.22 -11.67
CA ILE A 66 3.62 24.83 -10.29
C ILE A 66 4.91 24.60 -9.52
N SER A 67 5.80 23.76 -10.07
CA SER A 67 7.08 23.45 -9.44
C SER A 67 8.12 22.95 -10.44
N SER A 68 9.38 22.97 -10.02
CA SER A 68 10.51 22.40 -10.76
C SER A 68 11.41 21.62 -9.80
N PRO A 69 11.09 20.34 -9.54
CA PRO A 69 11.87 19.50 -8.64
C PRO A 69 13.33 19.39 -9.12
N LYS A 70 14.28 19.52 -8.18
CA LYS A 70 15.71 19.37 -8.42
C LYS A 70 16.36 18.59 -7.29
N PHE A 71 17.40 17.83 -7.62
CA PHE A 71 18.22 17.10 -6.66
C PHE A 71 19.70 17.09 -7.09
N PRO A 72 20.64 16.89 -6.15
CA PRO A 72 22.07 16.85 -6.46
C PRO A 72 22.39 15.79 -7.51
N GLY A 73 23.18 16.14 -8.53
CA GLY A 73 23.59 15.20 -9.58
C GLY A 73 22.52 14.85 -10.62
N MET A 74 21.37 15.53 -10.63
CA MET A 74 20.29 15.28 -11.59
C MET A 74 20.77 15.37 -13.05
N ARG A 75 20.50 14.30 -13.80
CA ARG A 75 20.73 14.18 -15.26
C ARG A 75 19.39 14.09 -15.98
N ALA A 76 18.75 15.23 -16.18
CA ALA A 76 17.42 15.31 -16.79
C ALA A 76 17.39 14.79 -18.24
N ASP A 77 18.52 14.91 -18.93
CA ASP A 77 18.76 14.39 -20.28
C ASP A 77 18.62 12.87 -20.40
N LEU A 78 18.80 12.12 -19.30
CA LEU A 78 18.70 10.66 -19.26
C LEU A 78 17.33 10.16 -18.81
N LEU A 79 16.43 11.05 -18.38
CA LEU A 79 15.12 10.67 -17.88
C LEU A 79 14.18 10.25 -19.01
N ASN A 80 13.43 9.18 -18.76
CA ASN A 80 12.45 8.62 -19.68
C ASN A 80 11.18 8.18 -18.93
N ALA A 81 10.20 7.66 -19.67
CA ALA A 81 8.90 7.27 -19.13
C ALA A 81 8.97 6.08 -18.14
N GLN A 82 10.05 5.30 -18.12
CA GLN A 82 10.24 4.21 -17.16
C GLN A 82 10.91 4.70 -15.87
N SER A 83 11.68 5.79 -15.94
CA SER A 83 12.41 6.34 -14.78
C SER A 83 11.70 7.51 -14.10
N VAL A 84 10.61 8.02 -14.65
CA VAL A 84 9.82 9.12 -14.09
C VAL A 84 8.35 8.76 -14.11
N SER A 85 7.65 8.98 -13.01
CA SER A 85 6.20 8.82 -12.92
C SER A 85 5.56 10.05 -12.30
N LEU A 86 4.39 10.42 -12.83
CA LEU A 86 3.57 11.55 -12.37
C LEU A 86 2.26 11.03 -11.78
N SER A 87 1.75 11.73 -10.76
CA SER A 87 0.40 11.57 -10.19
C SER A 87 -0.17 12.95 -9.90
N ASN A 88 -1.33 13.03 -9.23
CA ASN A 88 -1.95 14.31 -8.87
C ASN A 88 -1.30 15.04 -7.67
N ASP A 89 -0.35 14.42 -6.97
CA ASP A 89 0.30 15.03 -5.80
C ASP A 89 1.81 14.78 -5.72
N THR A 90 2.31 13.77 -6.42
CA THR A 90 3.71 13.34 -6.33
C THR A 90 4.33 13.14 -7.72
N VAL A 91 5.59 13.55 -7.86
CA VAL A 91 6.50 13.13 -8.93
C VAL A 91 7.50 12.13 -8.34
N ALA A 92 7.60 10.94 -8.92
CA ALA A 92 8.60 9.95 -8.58
C ALA A 92 9.68 9.88 -9.65
N ILE A 93 10.95 9.81 -9.23
CA ILE A 93 12.10 9.78 -10.12
C ILE A 93 13.05 8.68 -9.64
N ARG A 94 13.42 7.75 -10.53
CA ARG A 94 14.54 6.84 -10.31
C ARG A 94 15.84 7.61 -10.57
N ASP A 95 16.72 7.66 -9.58
CA ASP A 95 18.03 8.29 -9.73
C ASP A 95 18.84 7.58 -10.85
N GLN A 96 19.48 8.36 -11.71
CA GLN A 96 20.26 7.85 -12.84
C GLN A 96 21.72 7.55 -12.45
N ASN A 97 22.21 8.17 -11.37
CA ASN A 97 23.55 7.86 -10.84
C ASN A 97 23.49 6.67 -9.88
N GLU A 98 22.37 6.51 -9.16
CA GLU A 98 22.13 5.40 -8.24
C GLU A 98 20.80 4.72 -8.56
N GLU A 99 20.80 3.82 -9.54
CA GLU A 99 19.58 3.20 -10.10
C GLU A 99 18.75 2.37 -9.10
N LYS A 100 19.24 2.19 -7.88
CA LYS A 100 18.53 1.54 -6.77
C LYS A 100 17.60 2.49 -6.01
N VAL A 101 17.74 3.80 -6.24
CA VAL A 101 17.13 4.85 -5.43
C VAL A 101 15.96 5.48 -6.17
N ILE A 102 14.83 5.59 -5.47
CA ILE A 102 13.62 6.27 -5.93
C ILE A 102 13.40 7.49 -5.05
N LEU A 103 13.34 8.65 -5.70
CA LEU A 103 13.12 9.96 -5.10
C LEU A 103 11.65 10.37 -5.31
N PHE A 104 11.06 11.01 -4.30
CA PHE A 104 9.68 11.49 -4.34
C PHE A 104 9.62 12.99 -4.07
N PHE A 105 8.91 13.73 -4.93
CA PHE A 105 8.73 15.17 -4.80
C PHE A 105 7.25 15.53 -4.76
N ASP A 106 6.87 16.35 -3.79
CA ASP A 106 5.52 16.91 -3.70
C ASP A 106 5.32 17.94 -4.82
N ILE A 107 4.23 17.81 -5.59
CA ILE A 107 3.99 18.64 -6.77
C ILE A 107 3.87 20.11 -6.43
N MET A 108 3.22 20.45 -5.32
CA MET A 108 2.93 21.85 -4.97
C MET A 108 4.18 22.60 -4.52
N SER A 109 5.03 21.95 -3.72
CA SER A 109 6.24 22.57 -3.18
C SER A 109 7.49 22.35 -4.03
N GLY A 110 7.50 21.30 -4.87
CA GLY A 110 8.69 20.83 -5.58
C GLY A 110 9.77 20.24 -4.68
N LYS A 111 9.47 20.05 -3.40
CA LYS A 111 10.41 19.52 -2.39
C LYS A 111 10.17 18.04 -2.17
N SER A 112 11.17 17.37 -1.59
CA SER A 112 11.07 15.95 -1.26
C SER A 112 9.87 15.67 -0.33
N VAL A 113 9.16 14.57 -0.58
CA VAL A 113 7.99 14.17 0.22
C VAL A 113 8.42 13.70 1.62
N GLY A 114 7.65 14.07 2.65
CA GLY A 114 7.85 13.61 4.03
C GLY A 114 9.20 14.06 4.61
N ASP A 115 9.95 13.13 5.21
CA ASP A 115 11.28 13.38 5.78
C ASP A 115 12.37 13.55 4.71
N GLY A 116 12.00 13.52 3.43
CA GLY A 116 12.90 13.65 2.29
C GLY A 116 13.83 12.45 2.05
N LYS A 117 13.60 11.34 2.78
CA LYS A 117 14.34 10.10 2.58
C LYS A 117 13.86 9.37 1.34
N PRO A 118 14.77 8.97 0.43
CA PRO A 118 14.38 8.15 -0.71
C PRO A 118 14.06 6.71 -0.30
N VAL A 119 13.47 5.97 -1.23
CA VAL A 119 13.38 4.51 -1.14
C VAL A 119 14.58 3.90 -1.86
N THR A 120 15.41 3.17 -1.13
CA THR A 120 16.56 2.43 -1.70
C THR A 120 16.23 0.93 -1.76
N HIS A 121 16.18 0.38 -2.97
CA HIS A 121 15.99 -1.05 -3.21
C HIS A 121 17.32 -1.82 -3.18
N LYS A 122 17.25 -3.14 -3.04
CA LYS A 122 18.45 -3.99 -3.02
C LYS A 122 19.13 -4.09 -4.40
N LEU A 123 18.30 -4.13 -5.44
CA LEU A 123 18.69 -4.24 -6.84
C LEU A 123 18.35 -2.96 -7.60
N GLU A 124 18.95 -2.80 -8.77
CA GLU A 124 18.65 -1.68 -9.68
C GLU A 124 17.18 -1.74 -10.10
N VAL A 125 16.52 -0.59 -10.07
CA VAL A 125 15.13 -0.41 -10.49
C VAL A 125 15.13 -0.09 -11.98
N VAL A 126 14.25 -0.72 -12.75
CA VAL A 126 14.16 -0.58 -14.21
C VAL A 126 12.98 0.27 -14.61
N GLU A 127 11.84 0.12 -13.93
CA GLU A 127 10.59 0.82 -14.26
C GLU A 127 9.86 1.21 -12.98
N ILE A 128 9.32 2.43 -12.92
CA ILE A 128 8.52 2.95 -11.80
C ILE A 128 7.16 3.45 -12.28
N ALA A 129 6.11 3.29 -11.46
CA ALA A 129 4.77 3.78 -11.76
C ALA A 129 3.98 4.11 -10.48
N LEU A 130 3.51 5.35 -10.37
CA LEU A 130 2.61 5.82 -9.30
C LEU A 130 1.17 5.43 -9.60
N ASP A 131 0.41 5.07 -8.56
CA ASP A 131 -1.04 4.98 -8.68
C ASP A 131 -1.65 6.36 -8.95
N GLN A 132 -2.79 6.39 -9.64
CA GLN A 132 -3.36 7.62 -10.21
C GLN A 132 -4.53 8.21 -9.40
N CYS A 133 -5.09 7.45 -8.45
CA CYS A 133 -6.26 7.85 -7.68
C CYS A 133 -6.02 7.75 -6.15
N GLY A 134 -6.97 8.26 -5.35
CA GLY A 134 -6.88 8.26 -3.89
C GLY A 134 -6.07 9.42 -3.30
N PRO A 135 -6.06 9.55 -1.96
CA PRO A 135 -5.42 10.66 -1.25
C PRO A 135 -3.90 10.53 -1.23
N SER A 136 -3.20 11.66 -1.11
CA SER A 136 -1.73 11.71 -1.07
C SER A 136 -1.10 10.96 0.11
N SER A 137 -1.86 10.72 1.19
CA SER A 137 -1.46 9.90 2.33
C SER A 137 -1.35 8.41 2.01
N GLU A 138 -2.07 7.94 0.99
CA GLU A 138 -2.17 6.52 0.61
C GLU A 138 -1.55 6.22 -0.75
N ARG A 139 -0.96 7.22 -1.41
CA ARG A 139 -0.26 7.12 -2.69
C ARG A 139 0.76 5.98 -2.65
N LYS A 140 0.72 5.11 -3.66
CA LYS A 140 1.61 3.95 -3.81
C LYS A 140 2.44 4.09 -5.06
N ILE A 141 3.57 3.42 -5.04
CA ILE A 141 4.43 3.24 -6.21
C ILE A 141 4.67 1.75 -6.41
N ALA A 142 4.42 1.31 -7.63
CA ALA A 142 4.87 0.04 -8.15
C ALA A 142 6.22 0.25 -8.83
N PHE A 143 7.12 -0.72 -8.72
CA PHE A 143 8.38 -0.71 -9.46
C PHE A 143 8.86 -2.11 -9.81
N ILE A 144 9.53 -2.22 -10.95
CA ILE A 144 10.13 -3.47 -11.44
C ILE A 144 11.64 -3.35 -11.28
N ASP A 145 12.27 -4.34 -10.67
CA ASP A 145 13.73 -4.38 -10.56
C ASP A 145 14.41 -5.14 -11.72
N LYS A 146 15.74 -5.17 -11.70
CA LYS A 146 16.56 -5.86 -12.71
C LYS A 146 16.28 -7.36 -12.81
N ASN A 147 15.80 -7.99 -11.73
CA ASN A 147 15.39 -9.39 -11.73
C ASN A 147 13.97 -9.60 -12.29
N ARG A 148 13.32 -8.54 -12.78
CA ARG A 148 11.92 -8.55 -13.23
C ARG A 148 10.95 -8.91 -12.10
N ASP A 149 11.33 -8.61 -10.86
CA ASP A 149 10.43 -8.73 -9.72
C ASP A 149 9.65 -7.43 -9.56
N LEU A 150 8.32 -7.55 -9.41
CA LEU A 150 7.41 -6.43 -9.22
C LEU A 150 7.20 -6.19 -7.72
N TYR A 151 7.46 -4.96 -7.29
CA TYR A 151 7.34 -4.51 -5.93
C TYR A 151 6.31 -3.38 -5.80
N LEU A 152 5.75 -3.26 -4.59
CA LEU A 152 4.86 -2.19 -4.19
C LEU A 152 5.34 -1.59 -2.87
N THR A 153 5.30 -0.27 -2.76
CA THR A 153 5.56 0.46 -1.52
C THR A 153 4.69 1.72 -1.46
N SER A 154 4.45 2.24 -0.26
CA SER A 154 3.79 3.55 -0.09
C SER A 154 4.77 4.68 -0.41
N VAL A 155 4.29 5.83 -0.85
CA VAL A 155 5.16 7.01 -1.09
C VAL A 155 5.48 7.72 0.23
N ARG A 156 4.47 7.88 1.09
CA ARG A 156 4.64 8.45 2.44
C ARG A 156 4.86 7.33 3.44
N HIS A 157 6.03 7.33 4.06
CA HIS A 157 6.37 6.38 5.11
C HIS A 157 6.14 7.01 6.48
N LEU A 158 5.24 6.44 7.27
CA LEU A 158 5.14 6.72 8.71
C LEU A 158 6.24 6.01 9.51
N ARG A 159 6.88 5.01 8.90
CA ARG A 159 7.94 4.19 9.50
C ARG A 159 9.32 4.77 9.22
N LYS A 160 10.28 4.43 10.10
CA LYS A 160 11.70 4.73 9.89
C LYS A 160 12.27 4.09 8.62
N GLU A 161 11.74 2.94 8.20
CA GLU A 161 12.13 2.23 6.99
C GLU A 161 10.90 1.89 6.11
N PRO A 162 11.04 2.01 4.78
CA PRO A 162 9.97 1.72 3.84
C PRO A 162 9.62 0.23 3.79
N LYS A 163 8.34 -0.13 3.92
CA LYS A 163 7.86 -1.51 3.75
C LYS A 163 7.70 -1.83 2.27
N VAL A 164 8.77 -2.31 1.64
CA VAL A 164 8.78 -2.75 0.24
C VAL A 164 8.30 -4.21 0.14
N CYS A 165 7.20 -4.45 -0.59
CA CYS A 165 6.59 -5.76 -0.71
C CYS A 165 6.67 -6.28 -2.16
N LYS A 166 7.17 -7.50 -2.36
CA LYS A 166 7.12 -8.19 -3.66
C LYS A 166 5.70 -8.70 -3.92
N ILE A 167 5.12 -8.34 -5.07
CA ILE A 167 3.75 -8.73 -5.48
C ILE A 167 3.71 -9.58 -6.76
N GLY A 168 4.82 -9.65 -7.50
CA GLY A 168 4.94 -10.47 -8.71
C GLY A 168 6.40 -10.77 -9.08
N SER A 169 6.60 -11.67 -10.03
CA SER A 169 7.91 -12.08 -10.57
C SER A 169 7.82 -12.25 -12.08
N MET A 170 8.93 -12.07 -12.80
CA MET A 170 8.99 -12.12 -14.28
C MET A 170 8.04 -11.11 -14.94
N VAL A 171 7.89 -9.93 -14.33
CA VAL A 171 7.07 -8.83 -14.86
C VAL A 171 7.93 -7.93 -15.74
N HIS A 172 7.50 -7.73 -16.98
CA HIS A 172 8.29 -7.02 -18.00
C HIS A 172 7.85 -5.57 -18.24
N SER A 173 6.58 -5.28 -17.97
CA SER A 173 5.95 -3.96 -18.16
C SER A 173 4.73 -3.88 -17.25
N MET A 174 4.39 -2.69 -16.79
CA MET A 174 3.23 -2.45 -15.92
C MET A 174 2.51 -1.14 -16.25
N ALA A 175 1.23 -1.04 -15.90
CA ALA A 175 0.51 0.23 -15.88
C ALA A 175 -0.62 0.22 -14.85
N TRP A 176 -0.77 1.32 -14.12
CA TRP A 176 -1.93 1.57 -13.28
C TRP A 176 -3.13 1.99 -14.12
N ASN A 177 -4.32 1.61 -13.66
CA ASN A 177 -5.56 2.20 -14.16
C ASN A 177 -5.63 3.69 -13.82
N ASP A 178 -6.29 4.45 -14.69
CA ASP A 178 -6.46 5.89 -14.57
C ASP A 178 -7.39 6.33 -13.44
N SER A 179 -8.36 5.50 -13.07
CA SER A 179 -9.48 5.85 -12.18
C SER A 179 -9.61 4.98 -10.93
N ALA A 180 -8.98 3.80 -10.91
CA ALA A 180 -8.99 2.87 -9.78
C ALA A 180 -7.58 2.36 -9.45
N ASN A 181 -7.36 1.92 -8.21
CA ASN A 181 -6.08 1.37 -7.78
C ASN A 181 -5.93 -0.09 -8.24
N ILE A 182 -5.98 -0.30 -9.56
CA ILE A 182 -5.83 -1.59 -10.25
C ILE A 182 -4.53 -1.52 -11.05
N LEU A 183 -3.70 -2.54 -10.94
CA LEU A 183 -2.42 -2.64 -11.66
C LEU A 183 -2.52 -3.75 -12.69
N CYS A 184 -2.02 -3.51 -13.90
CA CYS A 184 -1.84 -4.56 -14.90
C CYS A 184 -0.36 -4.70 -15.27
N GLY A 185 0.01 -5.87 -15.77
CA GLY A 185 1.38 -6.17 -16.14
C GLY A 185 1.49 -7.38 -17.07
N ILE A 186 2.64 -7.48 -17.74
CA ILE A 186 3.01 -8.66 -18.54
C ILE A 186 3.91 -9.55 -17.71
N GLN A 187 3.36 -10.66 -17.23
CA GLN A 187 4.03 -11.62 -16.34
C GLN A 187 4.22 -12.94 -17.08
N ASP A 188 5.48 -13.36 -17.29
CA ASP A 188 5.81 -14.65 -17.93
C ASP A 188 4.96 -14.96 -19.18
N HIS A 189 4.89 -14.00 -20.11
CA HIS A 189 4.07 -14.03 -21.33
C HIS A 189 2.54 -13.99 -21.14
N GLN A 190 2.04 -13.83 -19.93
CA GLN A 190 0.62 -13.66 -19.64
C GLN A 190 0.28 -12.21 -19.33
N PHE A 191 -0.97 -11.82 -19.61
CA PHE A 191 -1.49 -10.54 -19.16
C PHE A 191 -2.15 -10.73 -17.79
N THR A 192 -1.55 -10.13 -16.77
CA THR A 192 -1.97 -10.25 -15.38
C THR A 192 -2.49 -8.91 -14.89
N VAL A 193 -3.62 -8.95 -14.17
CA VAL A 193 -4.21 -7.79 -13.52
C VAL A 193 -4.37 -8.08 -12.03
N TRP A 194 -3.78 -7.24 -11.20
CA TRP A 194 -3.99 -7.19 -9.76
C TRP A 194 -5.14 -6.23 -9.49
N TYR A 195 -6.30 -6.76 -9.11
CA TYR A 195 -7.49 -5.94 -8.83
C TYR A 195 -7.35 -5.01 -7.62
N ASP A 196 -6.58 -5.42 -6.61
CA ASP A 196 -6.22 -4.56 -5.47
C ASP A 196 -4.81 -4.90 -4.95
N PRO A 197 -3.73 -4.44 -5.62
CA PRO A 197 -2.37 -4.75 -5.20
C PRO A 197 -2.05 -4.21 -3.79
N GLY A 198 -2.81 -3.22 -3.30
CA GLY A 198 -2.69 -2.67 -1.96
C GLY A 198 -2.96 -3.68 -0.84
N VAL A 199 -3.69 -4.77 -1.14
CA VAL A 199 -3.98 -5.84 -0.18
C VAL A 199 -2.73 -6.44 0.44
N VAL A 200 -1.56 -6.36 -0.23
CA VAL A 200 -0.28 -6.85 0.32
C VAL A 200 0.09 -6.21 1.66
N PHE A 201 -0.38 -4.98 1.93
CA PHE A 201 -0.13 -4.29 3.19
C PHE A 201 -1.05 -4.76 4.32
N THR A 202 -2.18 -5.37 3.99
CA THR A 202 -3.22 -5.82 4.91
C THR A 202 -3.25 -7.33 5.07
N ASP A 203 -3.34 -8.09 3.97
CA ASP A 203 -3.27 -9.54 3.98
C ASP A 203 -2.56 -10.06 2.72
N LYS A 204 -1.29 -10.44 2.90
CA LYS A 204 -0.45 -10.95 1.81
C LYS A 204 -1.00 -12.25 1.21
N GLU A 205 -1.76 -13.04 1.96
CA GLU A 205 -2.29 -14.33 1.50
C GLU A 205 -3.43 -14.17 0.48
N LEU A 206 -4.02 -12.97 0.38
CA LEU A 206 -5.04 -12.65 -0.61
C LEU A 206 -4.45 -12.31 -1.99
N LEU A 207 -3.16 -11.97 -2.09
CA LEU A 207 -2.51 -11.61 -3.36
C LEU A 207 -2.77 -12.60 -4.52
N PRO A 208 -2.59 -13.93 -4.36
CA PRO A 208 -2.87 -14.86 -5.45
C PRO A 208 -4.36 -14.96 -5.81
N LYS A 209 -5.27 -14.52 -4.92
CA LYS A 209 -6.71 -14.61 -5.11
C LYS A 209 -7.31 -13.39 -5.80
N ILE A 210 -6.57 -12.29 -5.92
CA ILE A 210 -7.04 -11.04 -6.57
C ILE A 210 -6.55 -10.90 -8.02
N LEU A 211 -5.98 -11.97 -8.58
CA LEU A 211 -5.39 -11.98 -9.91
C LEU A 211 -6.43 -12.35 -10.97
N TYR A 212 -6.54 -11.49 -11.97
CA TYR A 212 -7.16 -11.84 -13.24
C TYR A 212 -6.07 -12.07 -14.28
N ILE A 213 -6.03 -13.27 -14.83
CA ILE A 213 -5.01 -13.71 -15.78
C ILE A 213 -5.68 -14.00 -17.10
N LYS A 214 -5.21 -13.35 -18.16
CA LYS A 214 -5.57 -13.68 -19.55
C LYS A 214 -4.35 -14.31 -20.22
N ASP A 215 -4.59 -15.38 -20.96
CA ASP A 215 -3.57 -15.96 -21.83
C ASP A 215 -3.04 -14.89 -22.79
N GLY A 216 -1.71 -14.79 -22.87
CA GLY A 216 -1.02 -13.83 -23.69
C GLY A 216 -0.59 -14.37 -25.05
N SER A 217 -1.13 -15.52 -25.47
CA SER A 217 -0.96 -16.07 -26.82
C SER A 217 -1.34 -15.10 -27.95
N GLU A 218 -2.21 -14.12 -27.67
CA GLU A 218 -2.56 -13.02 -28.58
C GLU A 218 -1.43 -11.96 -28.74
N PHE A 219 -0.46 -11.94 -27.84
CA PHE A 219 0.64 -10.99 -27.86
C PHE A 219 1.85 -11.58 -28.60
N SER A 220 2.44 -10.79 -29.48
CA SER A 220 3.73 -11.13 -30.08
C SER A 220 4.87 -11.00 -29.06
N ARG A 221 6.10 -11.26 -29.51
CA ARG A 221 7.28 -11.25 -28.63
C ARG A 221 7.48 -9.87 -27.97
N ALA A 222 7.57 -9.87 -26.63
CA ALA A 222 7.87 -8.73 -25.77
C ALA A 222 6.87 -7.54 -25.89
N PRO A 223 5.59 -7.73 -25.54
CA PRO A 223 4.63 -6.63 -25.52
C PRO A 223 4.95 -5.66 -24.37
N HIS A 224 4.75 -4.37 -24.62
CA HIS A 224 4.92 -3.31 -23.64
C HIS A 224 3.59 -2.58 -23.43
N ILE A 225 3.17 -2.42 -22.18
CA ILE A 225 1.93 -1.73 -21.83
C ILE A 225 2.17 -0.23 -21.92
N LEU A 226 1.31 0.48 -22.67
CA LEU A 226 1.40 1.92 -22.84
C LEU A 226 0.47 2.67 -21.88
N SER A 227 -0.75 2.17 -21.68
CA SER A 227 -1.75 2.80 -20.83
C SER A 227 -2.85 1.83 -20.42
N TYR A 228 -3.51 2.15 -19.31
CA TYR A 228 -4.71 1.46 -18.85
C TYR A 228 -5.77 2.51 -18.48
N VAL A 229 -6.77 2.65 -19.35
CA VAL A 229 -7.82 3.67 -19.26
C VAL A 229 -9.18 2.98 -19.23
N GLY A 230 -9.96 3.20 -18.16
CA GLY A 230 -11.23 2.53 -17.95
C GLY A 230 -11.07 1.00 -17.97
N THR A 231 -11.67 0.32 -18.94
CA THR A 231 -11.60 -1.14 -19.10
C THR A 231 -10.63 -1.59 -20.20
N LYS A 232 -9.86 -0.68 -20.80
CA LYS A 232 -8.99 -0.95 -21.95
C LYS A 232 -7.53 -0.74 -21.60
N VAL A 233 -6.73 -1.76 -21.87
CA VAL A 233 -5.27 -1.68 -21.81
C VAL A 233 -4.73 -1.60 -23.23
N THR A 234 -3.91 -0.60 -23.50
CA THR A 234 -3.23 -0.44 -24.79
C THR A 234 -1.81 -1.00 -24.68
N LEU A 235 -1.46 -1.92 -25.58
CA LEU A 235 -0.16 -2.55 -25.64
C LEU A 235 0.50 -2.25 -26.98
N ARG A 236 1.82 -2.05 -26.96
CA ARG A 236 2.66 -2.03 -28.14
C ARG A 236 3.38 -3.37 -28.24
N GLN A 237 3.23 -4.01 -29.38
CA GLN A 237 3.89 -5.25 -29.72
C GLN A 237 5.34 -5.04 -30.15
N GLY A 238 6.13 -6.12 -30.20
CA GLY A 238 7.53 -6.06 -30.62
C GLY A 238 7.74 -5.63 -32.09
N ASP A 239 6.72 -5.83 -32.93
CA ASP A 239 6.67 -5.33 -34.31
C ASP A 239 6.22 -3.87 -34.43
N GLY A 240 5.90 -3.23 -33.30
CA GLY A 240 5.42 -1.84 -33.22
C GLY A 240 3.90 -1.68 -33.35
N SER A 241 3.15 -2.75 -33.63
CA SER A 241 1.69 -2.69 -33.73
C SER A 241 1.03 -2.39 -32.38
N LEU A 242 -0.15 -1.76 -32.42
CA LEU A 242 -0.96 -1.49 -31.23
C LEU A 242 -2.05 -2.54 -31.08
N VAL A 243 -2.13 -3.16 -29.91
CA VAL A 243 -3.16 -4.14 -29.56
C VAL A 243 -3.84 -3.72 -28.26
N TYR A 244 -5.09 -4.13 -28.11
CA TYR A 244 -5.90 -3.78 -26.95
C TYR A 244 -6.31 -5.04 -26.21
N SER A 245 -6.18 -5.02 -24.89
CA SER A 245 -6.77 -6.01 -23.99
C SER A 245 -7.88 -5.36 -23.18
N SER A 246 -8.92 -6.13 -22.84
CA SER A 246 -10.02 -5.65 -22.02
C SER A 246 -10.00 -6.31 -20.64
N VAL A 247 -10.23 -5.50 -19.61
CA VAL A 247 -10.37 -5.92 -18.23
C VAL A 247 -11.83 -5.74 -17.80
N PRO A 248 -12.42 -6.66 -17.02
CA PRO A 248 -13.76 -6.49 -16.46
C PRO A 248 -13.91 -5.17 -15.70
N ALA A 249 -15.09 -4.54 -15.78
CA ALA A 249 -15.37 -3.27 -15.12
C ALA A 249 -15.64 -3.39 -13.61
N TYR A 250 -16.05 -4.57 -13.13
CA TYR A 250 -16.49 -4.78 -11.75
C TYR A 250 -15.47 -4.37 -10.68
N PRO A 251 -14.15 -4.61 -10.83
CA PRO A 251 -13.17 -4.16 -9.85
C PRO A 251 -13.12 -2.63 -9.72
N ALA A 252 -13.24 -1.89 -10.83
CA ALA A 252 -13.25 -0.43 -10.77
C ALA A 252 -14.49 0.10 -10.03
N ILE A 253 -15.67 -0.49 -10.29
CA ILE A 253 -16.91 -0.19 -9.56
C ILE A 253 -16.76 -0.54 -8.07
N LEU A 254 -16.09 -1.65 -7.74
CA LEU A 254 -15.82 -2.05 -6.37
C LEU A 254 -14.93 -1.03 -5.63
N HIS A 255 -13.88 -0.53 -6.28
CA HIS A 255 -13.05 0.56 -5.75
C HIS A 255 -13.88 1.84 -5.51
N GLU A 256 -14.80 2.19 -6.43
CA GLU A 256 -15.71 3.33 -6.25
C GLU A 256 -16.61 3.16 -5.02
N TYR A 257 -17.24 1.99 -4.84
CA TYR A 257 -18.06 1.72 -3.66
C TYR A 257 -17.25 1.74 -2.36
N SER A 258 -16.03 1.20 -2.37
CA SER A 258 -15.14 1.27 -1.21
C SER A 258 -14.76 2.71 -0.87
N ALA A 259 -14.43 3.54 -1.86
CA ALA A 259 -14.07 4.95 -1.66
C ALA A 259 -15.26 5.78 -1.14
N ALA A 260 -16.48 5.44 -1.56
CA ALA A 260 -17.72 6.06 -1.10
C ALA A 260 -18.30 5.44 0.19
N ALA A 261 -17.62 4.46 0.79
CA ALA A 261 -18.10 3.69 1.95
C ALA A 261 -19.49 3.02 1.74
N ARG A 262 -19.82 2.66 0.49
CA ARG A 262 -21.07 1.98 0.10
C ARG A 262 -20.91 0.45 0.16
N TRP A 263 -20.70 -0.07 1.36
CA TRP A 263 -20.35 -1.48 1.57
C TRP A 263 -21.47 -2.47 1.23
N GLU A 264 -22.74 -2.10 1.42
CA GLU A 264 -23.87 -2.93 1.04
C GLU A 264 -23.94 -3.14 -0.48
N ASP A 265 -23.71 -2.08 -1.26
CA ASP A 265 -23.65 -2.15 -2.72
C ASP A 265 -22.46 -2.99 -3.19
N ALA A 266 -21.31 -2.87 -2.52
CA ALA A 266 -20.15 -3.72 -2.77
C ALA A 266 -20.46 -5.21 -2.52
N LEU A 267 -21.17 -5.54 -1.44
CA LEU A 267 -21.60 -6.91 -1.16
C LEU A 267 -22.60 -7.42 -2.20
N HIS A 268 -23.56 -6.59 -2.61
CA HIS A 268 -24.49 -6.93 -3.69
C HIS A 268 -23.77 -7.20 -5.00
N LEU A 269 -22.77 -6.39 -5.35
CA LEU A 269 -21.93 -6.58 -6.52
C LEU A 269 -21.19 -7.92 -6.48
N CYS A 270 -20.53 -8.24 -5.36
CA CYS A 270 -19.80 -9.50 -5.20
C CYS A 270 -20.74 -10.73 -5.24
N ARG A 271 -21.93 -10.63 -4.64
CA ARG A 271 -22.97 -11.69 -4.70
C ARG A 271 -23.50 -11.89 -6.12
N PHE A 272 -23.71 -10.79 -6.86
CA PHE A 272 -24.19 -10.82 -8.23
C PHE A 272 -23.15 -11.41 -9.20
N ALA A 273 -21.92 -10.92 -9.13
CA ALA A 273 -20.84 -11.34 -10.03
C ALA A 273 -20.38 -12.79 -9.78
N LYS A 274 -20.55 -13.31 -8.55
CA LYS A 274 -20.13 -14.66 -8.14
C LYS A 274 -18.65 -14.96 -8.43
N ASP A 275 -17.82 -13.92 -8.42
CA ASP A 275 -16.38 -14.01 -8.69
C ASP A 275 -15.60 -13.98 -7.37
N ARG A 276 -14.76 -15.01 -7.16
CA ARG A 276 -13.89 -15.11 -5.98
C ARG A 276 -12.86 -13.98 -5.92
N CYS A 277 -12.42 -13.45 -7.06
CA CYS A 277 -11.44 -12.35 -7.09
C CYS A 277 -12.01 -11.08 -6.48
N LEU A 278 -13.27 -10.76 -6.82
CA LEU A 278 -13.98 -9.61 -6.24
C LEU A 278 -14.21 -9.77 -4.73
N TRP A 279 -14.55 -10.98 -4.27
CA TRP A 279 -14.66 -11.25 -2.82
C TRP A 279 -13.32 -11.06 -2.09
N ALA A 280 -12.21 -11.48 -2.70
CA ALA A 280 -10.87 -11.26 -2.15
C ALA A 280 -10.51 -9.77 -2.08
N CYS A 281 -10.82 -9.00 -3.12
CA CYS A 281 -10.66 -7.55 -3.10
C CYS A 281 -11.52 -6.89 -2.03
N LEU A 282 -12.80 -7.25 -1.93
CA LEU A 282 -13.69 -6.70 -0.91
C LEU A 282 -13.20 -6.99 0.51
N ALA A 283 -12.70 -8.21 0.77
CA ALA A 283 -12.12 -8.57 2.06
C ALA A 283 -10.90 -7.69 2.43
N GLY A 284 -10.00 -7.46 1.46
CA GLY A 284 -8.84 -6.58 1.62
C GLY A 284 -9.21 -5.12 1.87
N MET A 285 -10.09 -4.57 1.02
CA MET A 285 -10.57 -3.19 1.12
C MET A 285 -11.35 -2.92 2.41
N ALA A 286 -12.20 -3.85 2.83
CA ALA A 286 -12.97 -3.73 4.07
C ALA A 286 -12.04 -3.73 5.29
N MET A 287 -11.04 -4.62 5.34
CA MET A 287 -10.06 -4.63 6.43
C MET A 287 -9.20 -3.35 6.46
N ALA A 288 -8.79 -2.84 5.29
CA ALA A 288 -8.04 -1.59 5.20
C ALA A 288 -8.85 -0.39 5.74
N ASN A 289 -10.16 -0.37 5.46
CA ASN A 289 -11.09 0.68 5.93
C ASN A 289 -11.69 0.42 7.32
N ARG A 290 -11.28 -0.66 8.01
CA ARG A 290 -11.75 -1.05 9.36
C ARG A 290 -13.23 -1.44 9.43
N GLU A 291 -13.77 -1.92 8.31
CA GLU A 291 -15.17 -2.33 8.17
C GLU A 291 -15.31 -3.84 8.41
N LEU A 292 -15.31 -4.21 9.69
CA LEU A 292 -15.21 -5.60 10.13
C LEU A 292 -16.42 -6.45 9.72
N SER A 293 -17.62 -5.89 9.64
CA SER A 293 -18.84 -6.64 9.26
C SER A 293 -18.76 -7.12 7.81
N THR A 294 -18.33 -6.23 6.92
CA THR A 294 -18.15 -6.54 5.49
C THR A 294 -16.98 -7.49 5.28
N ALA A 295 -15.88 -7.28 6.02
CA ALA A 295 -14.73 -8.17 5.99
C ALA A 295 -15.11 -9.60 6.44
N GLU A 296 -15.85 -9.75 7.52
CA GLU A 296 -16.33 -11.05 8.02
C GLU A 296 -17.10 -11.82 6.94
N MET A 297 -18.09 -11.17 6.31
CA MET A 297 -18.86 -11.75 5.22
C MET A 297 -17.99 -12.12 4.01
N ALA A 298 -17.02 -11.27 3.66
CA ALA A 298 -16.13 -11.51 2.52
C ALA A 298 -15.16 -12.67 2.77
N TYR A 299 -14.51 -12.74 3.94
CA TYR A 299 -13.64 -13.87 4.29
C TYR A 299 -14.45 -15.17 4.44
N ALA A 300 -15.67 -15.11 4.96
CA ALA A 300 -16.57 -16.26 5.00
C ALA A 300 -16.90 -16.77 3.58
N ALA A 301 -17.18 -15.86 2.63
CA ALA A 301 -17.42 -16.22 1.23
C ALA A 301 -16.18 -16.84 0.55
N LEU A 302 -14.97 -16.48 1.00
CA LEU A 302 -13.72 -17.07 0.50
C LEU A 302 -13.37 -18.42 1.14
N GLY A 303 -14.04 -18.79 2.25
CA GLY A 303 -13.77 -19.99 3.04
C GLY A 303 -12.65 -19.84 4.08
N GLU A 304 -12.23 -18.62 4.40
CA GLU A 304 -11.13 -18.33 5.31
C GLU A 304 -11.58 -18.26 6.78
N LEU A 305 -11.99 -19.41 7.33
CA LEU A 305 -12.56 -19.51 8.68
C LEU A 305 -11.64 -18.96 9.80
N PRO A 306 -10.31 -19.20 9.80
CA PRO A 306 -9.44 -18.64 10.84
C PRO A 306 -9.46 -17.10 10.85
N ARG A 307 -9.55 -16.47 9.66
CA ARG A 307 -9.64 -15.01 9.53
C ARG A 307 -10.97 -14.48 10.07
N VAL A 308 -12.07 -15.18 9.79
CA VAL A 308 -13.41 -14.86 10.32
C VAL A 308 -13.43 -14.94 11.85
N GLN A 309 -12.89 -16.01 12.43
CA GLN A 309 -12.79 -16.18 13.89
C GLN A 309 -11.98 -15.04 14.53
N TYR A 310 -10.86 -14.66 13.91
CA TYR A 310 -10.05 -13.56 14.40
C TYR A 310 -10.75 -12.21 14.29
N ILE A 311 -11.54 -11.96 13.24
CA ILE A 311 -12.35 -10.75 13.10
C ILE A 311 -13.42 -10.67 14.20
N ASN A 312 -14.05 -11.79 14.54
CA ASN A 312 -15.00 -11.83 15.65
C ASN A 312 -14.30 -11.58 16.99
N PHE A 313 -13.11 -12.15 17.19
CA PHE A 313 -12.28 -11.84 18.34
C PHE A 313 -11.91 -10.34 18.42
N ILE A 314 -11.59 -9.68 17.31
CA ILE A 314 -11.32 -8.23 17.25
C ILE A 314 -12.57 -7.43 17.68
N ARG A 315 -13.76 -7.88 17.30
CA ARG A 315 -15.04 -7.23 17.61
C ARG A 315 -15.43 -7.39 19.08
N GLU A 316 -15.03 -8.49 19.71
CA GLU A 316 -15.26 -8.76 21.13
C GLU A 316 -14.29 -8.02 22.08
N GLN A 317 -13.28 -7.33 21.53
CA GLN A 317 -12.33 -6.59 22.37
C GLN A 317 -13.00 -5.44 23.13
N PRO A 318 -12.66 -5.26 24.41
CA PRO A 318 -13.34 -4.30 25.27
C PRO A 318 -12.97 -2.84 24.95
N SER A 319 -11.73 -2.59 24.52
CA SER A 319 -11.23 -1.25 24.22
C SER A 319 -11.01 -1.04 22.72
N ARG A 320 -11.18 0.21 22.26
CA ARG A 320 -10.93 0.58 20.86
C ARG A 320 -9.46 0.45 20.51
N GLU A 321 -8.58 0.77 21.45
CA GLU A 321 -7.13 0.68 21.32
C GLU A 321 -6.67 -0.77 21.20
N SER A 322 -7.27 -1.69 21.98
CA SER A 322 -7.04 -3.14 21.84
C SER A 322 -7.53 -3.65 20.48
N SER A 323 -8.76 -3.28 20.08
CA SER A 323 -9.28 -3.64 18.76
C SER A 323 -8.37 -3.15 17.63
N LEU A 324 -7.85 -1.92 17.73
CA LEU A 324 -6.90 -1.36 16.77
C LEU A 324 -5.56 -2.10 16.76
N ALA A 325 -5.02 -2.46 17.92
CA ALA A 325 -3.80 -3.25 18.02
C ALA A 325 -3.97 -4.63 17.36
N HIS A 326 -5.08 -5.32 17.60
CA HIS A 326 -5.37 -6.60 16.96
C HIS A 326 -5.61 -6.48 15.44
N MET A 327 -6.19 -5.37 14.95
CA MET A 327 -6.22 -5.11 13.49
C MET A 327 -4.81 -4.89 12.90
N LEU A 328 -3.92 -4.21 13.63
CA LEU A 328 -2.52 -4.07 13.21
C LEU A 328 -1.79 -5.42 13.23
N MET A 329 -2.07 -6.27 14.21
CA MET A 329 -1.57 -7.65 14.23
C MET A 329 -2.05 -8.45 13.02
N PHE A 330 -3.35 -8.34 12.68
CA PHE A 330 -3.92 -8.99 11.49
C PHE A 330 -3.14 -8.63 10.22
N SER A 331 -2.71 -7.36 10.11
CA SER A 331 -1.91 -6.87 8.98
C SER A 331 -0.40 -7.13 9.08
N GLY A 332 0.03 -7.89 10.09
CA GLY A 332 1.43 -8.23 10.33
C GLY A 332 2.28 -7.05 10.84
N GLN A 333 1.64 -6.00 11.36
CA GLN A 333 2.29 -4.78 11.85
C GLN A 333 2.57 -4.86 13.35
N ILE A 334 3.34 -5.86 13.77
CA ILE A 334 3.56 -6.22 15.19
C ILE A 334 4.13 -5.05 16.01
N GLN A 335 5.11 -4.32 15.47
CA GLN A 335 5.75 -3.21 16.20
C GLN A 335 4.79 -2.02 16.44
N GLU A 336 3.90 -1.74 15.48
CA GLU A 336 2.90 -0.66 15.62
C GLU A 336 1.74 -1.10 16.53
N ALA A 337 1.38 -2.38 16.50
CA ALA A 337 0.45 -2.94 17.47
C ALA A 337 1.00 -2.81 18.90
N GLU A 338 2.28 -3.14 19.11
CA GLU A 338 2.95 -2.98 20.42
C GLU A 338 2.95 -1.52 20.86
N SER A 339 3.34 -0.59 19.98
CA SER A 339 3.40 0.83 20.33
C SER A 339 2.03 1.40 20.68
N THR A 340 0.98 0.98 19.97
CA THR A 340 -0.41 1.36 20.24
C THR A 340 -0.83 0.89 21.64
N LEU A 341 -0.59 -0.37 21.98
CA LEU A 341 -0.94 -0.92 23.29
C LEU A 341 -0.17 -0.23 24.42
N LEU A 342 1.12 0.04 24.22
CA LEU A 342 1.95 0.74 25.20
C LEU A 342 1.52 2.19 25.40
N GLN A 343 1.15 2.91 24.33
CA GLN A 343 0.61 4.28 24.42
C GLN A 343 -0.72 4.32 25.16
N ALA A 344 -1.57 3.29 24.99
CA ALA A 344 -2.82 3.12 25.72
C ALA A 344 -2.63 2.65 27.18
N GLY A 345 -1.40 2.30 27.57
CA GLY A 345 -1.10 1.75 28.90
C GLY A 345 -1.57 0.30 29.11
N LEU A 346 -1.92 -0.40 28.03
CA LEU A 346 -2.36 -1.81 28.04
C LEU A 346 -1.13 -2.74 28.01
N ILE A 347 -0.33 -2.69 29.07
CA ILE A 347 0.96 -3.38 29.15
C ILE A 347 0.78 -4.91 29.14
N TYR A 348 -0.23 -5.42 29.85
CA TYR A 348 -0.51 -6.86 29.85
C TYR A 348 -0.84 -7.38 28.45
N GLN A 349 -1.68 -6.69 27.68
CA GLN A 349 -1.98 -7.08 26.30
C GLN A 349 -0.74 -7.05 25.41
N ALA A 350 0.15 -6.07 25.59
CA ALA A 350 1.42 -6.01 24.84
C ALA A 350 2.36 -7.19 25.18
N ILE A 351 2.36 -7.65 26.44
CA ILE A 351 3.11 -8.83 26.87
C ILE A 351 2.46 -10.10 26.30
N GLN A 352 1.15 -10.26 26.44
CA GLN A 352 0.40 -11.41 25.93
C GLN A 352 0.57 -11.56 24.42
N MET A 353 0.46 -10.46 23.67
CA MET A 353 0.73 -10.44 22.23
C MET A 353 2.12 -10.99 21.89
N ASN A 354 3.16 -10.57 22.62
CA ASN A 354 4.52 -11.05 22.36
C ASN A 354 4.69 -12.53 22.77
N ILE A 355 3.96 -13.01 23.77
CA ILE A 355 3.90 -14.44 24.13
C ILE A 355 3.27 -15.25 23.00
N ASP A 356 2.12 -14.80 22.49
CA ASP A 356 1.37 -15.50 21.42
C ASP A 356 2.16 -15.56 20.11
N LEU A 357 2.99 -14.54 19.84
CA LEU A 357 3.91 -14.48 18.71
C LEU A 357 5.25 -15.22 18.96
N PHE A 358 5.43 -15.86 20.12
CA PHE A 358 6.66 -16.53 20.55
C PHE A 358 7.89 -15.61 20.65
N ASN A 359 7.69 -14.30 20.78
CA ASN A 359 8.72 -13.29 21.02
C ASN A 359 9.07 -13.20 22.51
N TRP A 360 9.54 -14.30 23.07
CA TRP A 360 9.76 -14.46 24.52
C TRP A 360 10.70 -13.41 25.12
N GLU A 361 11.80 -13.10 24.44
CA GLU A 361 12.77 -12.10 24.93
C GLU A 361 12.15 -10.71 25.05
N ARG A 362 11.36 -10.31 24.05
CA ARG A 362 10.66 -9.03 24.05
C ARG A 362 9.58 -8.99 25.14
N ALA A 363 8.81 -10.08 25.31
CA ALA A 363 7.83 -10.20 26.36
C ALA A 363 8.45 -10.03 27.75
N LEU A 364 9.61 -10.67 28.00
CA LEU A 364 10.35 -10.54 29.27
C LEU A 364 10.90 -9.12 29.47
N GLU A 365 11.45 -8.50 28.43
CA GLU A 365 11.93 -7.11 28.51
C GLU A 365 10.81 -6.13 28.87
N LEU A 366 9.63 -6.27 28.26
CA LEU A 366 8.46 -5.45 28.58
C LEU A 366 8.01 -5.67 30.02
N ALA A 367 7.91 -6.93 30.45
CA ALA A 367 7.53 -7.31 31.81
C ALA A 367 8.49 -6.73 32.87
N VAL A 368 9.80 -6.84 32.65
CA VAL A 368 10.83 -6.31 33.56
C VAL A 368 10.83 -4.78 33.57
N LYS A 369 10.74 -4.14 32.39
CA LYS A 369 10.75 -2.67 32.27
C LYS A 369 9.57 -2.02 33.00
N HIS A 370 8.39 -2.63 32.88
CA HIS A 370 7.17 -2.14 33.53
C HIS A 370 6.94 -2.74 34.93
N LYS A 371 7.81 -3.67 35.37
CA LYS A 371 7.73 -4.38 36.65
C LYS A 371 6.40 -5.10 36.87
N THR A 372 5.83 -5.68 35.80
CA THR A 372 4.53 -6.38 35.81
C THR A 372 4.61 -7.70 35.04
N HIS A 373 3.80 -8.69 35.43
CA HIS A 373 3.62 -9.97 34.71
C HIS A 373 4.89 -10.78 34.36
N VAL A 374 5.99 -10.62 35.11
CA VAL A 374 7.22 -11.42 34.90
C VAL A 374 6.96 -12.90 35.16
N ASP A 375 6.21 -13.21 36.23
CA ASP A 375 5.69 -14.53 36.58
C ASP A 375 4.90 -15.17 35.42
N THR A 376 4.07 -14.37 34.75
CA THR A 376 3.22 -14.79 33.64
C THR A 376 4.07 -15.22 32.44
N VAL A 377 5.07 -14.41 32.05
CA VAL A 377 5.98 -14.75 30.93
C VAL A 377 6.77 -16.03 31.22
N LEU A 378 7.26 -16.19 32.45
CA LEU A 378 7.99 -17.38 32.88
C LEU A 378 7.10 -18.63 32.84
N ALA A 379 5.86 -18.54 33.33
CA ALA A 379 4.90 -19.65 33.33
C ALA A 379 4.55 -20.13 31.92
N TYR A 380 4.23 -19.20 31.01
CA TYR A 380 3.94 -19.54 29.61
C TYR A 380 5.15 -20.11 28.89
N ARG A 381 6.35 -19.62 29.21
CA ARG A 381 7.61 -20.13 28.66
C ARG A 381 7.90 -21.55 29.15
N GLU A 382 7.69 -21.83 30.43
CA GLU A 382 7.85 -23.17 31.00
C GLU A 382 6.86 -24.16 30.35
N LYS A 383 5.58 -23.78 30.26
CA LYS A 383 4.55 -24.59 29.59
C LYS A 383 4.89 -24.88 28.13
N PHE A 384 5.44 -23.89 27.43
CA PHE A 384 5.94 -24.06 26.06
C PHE A 384 7.08 -25.07 26.03
N LEU A 385 8.11 -24.91 26.86
CA LEU A 385 9.28 -25.79 26.89
C LEU A 385 8.94 -27.23 27.28
N GLN A 386 8.03 -27.43 28.24
CA GLN A 386 7.52 -28.75 28.63
C GLN A 386 6.83 -29.44 27.46
N LYS A 387 6.00 -28.72 26.69
CA LYS A 387 5.31 -29.27 25.51
C LYS A 387 6.28 -29.74 24.42
N PHE A 388 7.45 -29.10 24.31
CA PHE A 388 8.50 -29.46 23.35
C PHE A 388 9.58 -30.37 23.94
N GLY A 389 9.49 -30.77 25.21
CA GLY A 389 10.48 -31.61 25.89
C GLY A 389 11.87 -30.99 25.98
N ARG A 390 11.98 -29.66 25.97
CA ARG A 390 13.26 -28.93 26.01
C ARG A 390 13.46 -28.26 27.37
N LYS A 391 14.72 -28.11 27.78
CA LYS A 391 15.09 -27.34 28.97
C LYS A 391 15.40 -25.89 28.59
N GLU A 392 15.20 -24.96 29.51
CA GLU A 392 15.50 -23.55 29.27
C GLU A 392 17.01 -23.36 29.08
N THR A 393 17.38 -22.68 28.00
CA THR A 393 18.78 -22.40 27.63
C THR A 393 19.12 -20.93 27.77
N ASN A 394 18.11 -20.06 27.90
CA ASN A 394 18.34 -18.63 27.94
C ASN A 394 18.75 -18.16 29.35
N LYS A 395 19.94 -17.56 29.46
CA LYS A 395 20.53 -17.08 30.72
C LYS A 395 19.64 -16.07 31.46
N ARG A 396 18.94 -15.19 30.73
CA ARG A 396 18.04 -14.20 31.36
C ARG A 396 16.85 -14.90 32.03
N PHE A 397 16.26 -15.88 31.38
CA PHE A 397 15.12 -16.62 31.92
C PHE A 397 15.51 -17.44 33.15
N LEU A 398 16.69 -18.06 33.16
CA LEU A 398 17.22 -18.78 34.33
C LEU A 398 17.40 -17.86 35.55
N GLN A 399 18.01 -16.68 35.36
CA GLN A 399 18.21 -15.71 36.44
C GLN A 399 16.90 -15.23 37.07
N TYR A 400 15.87 -14.97 36.26
CA TYR A 400 14.58 -14.53 36.79
C TYR A 400 13.75 -15.68 37.35
N SER A 401 13.97 -16.92 36.90
CA SER A 401 13.29 -18.10 37.46
C SER A 401 13.75 -18.46 38.87
N GLU A 402 14.98 -18.14 39.25
CA GLU A 402 15.50 -18.36 40.61
C GLU A 402 14.87 -17.41 41.66
N GLY A 403 14.33 -16.27 41.22
CA GLY A 403 13.78 -15.24 42.10
C GLY A 403 12.26 -15.11 42.09
N VAL A 404 11.54 -15.88 41.27
CA VAL A 404 10.09 -15.74 41.08
C VAL A 404 9.41 -17.11 41.16
N GLU A 405 8.55 -17.28 42.16
CA GLU A 405 7.73 -18.48 42.31
C GLU A 405 6.54 -18.42 41.33
N VAL A 406 6.42 -19.45 40.47
CA VAL A 406 5.36 -19.52 39.45
C VAL A 406 4.12 -20.18 40.05
N ASP A 407 3.09 -19.36 40.29
CA ASP A 407 1.79 -19.80 40.80
C ASP A 407 0.68 -19.47 39.78
N TRP A 408 0.11 -20.51 39.17
CA TRP A 408 -0.87 -20.39 38.09
C TRP A 408 -2.18 -19.72 38.54
N GLU A 409 -2.62 -19.94 39.77
CA GLU A 409 -3.87 -19.34 40.28
C GLU A 409 -3.70 -17.84 40.49
N LYS A 410 -2.55 -17.42 41.05
CA LYS A 410 -2.23 -16.00 41.21
C LYS A 410 -2.02 -15.31 39.86
N ILE A 411 -1.42 -15.99 38.88
CA ILE A 411 -1.25 -15.45 37.53
C ILE A 411 -2.62 -15.24 36.86
N GLN A 412 -3.53 -16.23 36.94
CA GLN A 412 -4.88 -16.10 36.40
C GLN A 412 -5.66 -14.96 37.05
N ALA A 413 -5.61 -14.84 38.38
CA ALA A 413 -6.27 -13.75 39.09
C ALA A 413 -5.71 -12.36 38.70
N LYS A 414 -4.40 -12.23 38.48
CA LYS A 414 -3.78 -10.99 38.00
C LYS A 414 -4.20 -10.65 36.56
N ILE A 415 -4.31 -11.65 35.69
CA ILE A 415 -4.76 -11.49 34.31
C ILE A 415 -6.22 -11.01 34.29
N GLU A 416 -7.10 -11.67 35.05
CA GLU A 416 -8.51 -11.29 35.16
C GLU A 416 -8.66 -9.87 35.71
N MET A 417 -7.85 -9.48 36.70
CA MET A 417 -7.85 -8.13 37.24
C MET A 417 -7.47 -7.08 36.18
N GLU A 418 -6.45 -7.32 35.36
CA GLU A 418 -6.07 -6.38 34.29
C GLU A 418 -7.12 -6.32 33.17
N LEU A 419 -7.73 -7.44 32.79
CA LEU A 419 -8.84 -7.48 31.83
C LEU A 419 -10.09 -6.76 32.36
N CYS A 420 -10.40 -6.90 33.65
CA CYS A 420 -11.48 -6.15 34.30
C CYS A 420 -11.18 -4.65 34.34
N LYS A 421 -9.96 -4.24 34.71
CA LYS A 421 -9.54 -2.83 34.66
C LYS A 421 -9.63 -2.26 33.25
N GLU A 422 -9.29 -3.03 32.23
CA GLU A 422 -9.44 -2.61 30.84
C GLU A 422 -10.91 -2.40 30.47
N ARG A 423 -11.78 -3.36 30.82
CA ARG A 423 -13.23 -3.25 30.61
C ARG A 423 -13.83 -2.04 31.33
N GLU A 424 -13.42 -1.80 32.57
CA GLU A 424 -13.86 -0.63 33.36
C GLU A 424 -13.36 0.69 32.76
N LYS A 425 -12.09 0.74 32.32
CA LYS A 425 -11.55 1.92 31.62
C LYS A 425 -12.28 2.20 30.30
N ALA A 426 -12.61 1.15 29.54
CA ALA A 426 -13.39 1.27 28.32
C ALA A 426 -14.82 1.74 28.60
N ALA A 427 -15.46 1.23 29.66
CA ALA A 427 -16.80 1.63 30.08
C ALA A 427 -16.86 3.08 30.59
N ASN A 428 -15.80 3.56 31.26
CA ASN A 428 -15.70 4.91 31.80
C ASN A 428 -15.28 5.98 30.76
N ASN A 429 -14.79 5.57 29.59
CA ASN A 429 -14.53 6.43 28.44
C ASN A 429 -15.47 6.12 27.26
N PRO A 430 -16.80 6.27 27.40
CA PRO A 430 -17.69 6.21 26.26
C PRO A 430 -17.55 7.54 25.50
N VAL A 431 -16.52 7.68 24.66
CA VAL A 431 -16.40 8.88 23.84
C VAL A 431 -17.51 8.84 22.78
N ARG A 432 -18.47 9.77 22.96
CA ARG A 432 -19.48 10.26 22.01
C ARG A 432 -19.38 9.61 20.63
N SER A 433 -20.40 8.83 20.29
CA SER A 433 -20.73 8.50 18.90
C SER A 433 -20.78 9.79 18.09
N SER A 434 -19.70 10.12 17.37
CA SER A 434 -19.75 11.06 16.27
C SER A 434 -20.44 10.37 15.09
N VAL A 435 -21.74 10.10 15.25
CA VAL A 435 -22.68 10.16 14.12
C VAL A 435 -22.95 11.65 13.92
N ALA A 436 -21.91 12.37 13.48
CA ALA A 436 -22.12 13.63 12.81
C ALA A 436 -22.33 13.23 11.35
N ALA A 437 -23.59 13.20 10.95
CA ALA A 437 -24.00 13.17 9.56
C ALA A 437 -23.10 14.14 8.78
N ARG A 438 -22.26 13.60 7.89
CA ARG A 438 -21.69 14.38 6.81
C ARG A 438 -22.86 14.68 5.86
N ARG A 439 -23.45 15.86 6.03
CA ARG A 439 -24.14 16.55 4.96
C ARG A 439 -23.12 17.05 3.95
#